data_AF-A0A965QZ55-F1
#
_entry.id   AF-A0A965QZ55-F1
#
_cell.length_a   1.000
_cell.length_b   1.000
_cell.length_c   1.000
_cell.angle_alpha   90.00
_cell.angle_beta   90.00
_cell.angle_gamma   90.00
#
_symmetry.space_group_name_H-M   'P 1'
#
loop_
_entity.id
_entity.type
_entity.pdbx_description
1 polymer ?
#
loop_
_entity_poly.entity_id
_entity_poly.type
_entity_poly.pdbx_seq_one_letter_code
_entity_poly.pdbx_strand_id
1 'polypeptide(L)' 'GALLDAGLCVTINSDDPAYFGGYMNQNFVQTFAATGLSAQQAYQLAANSFEASFITEAQRHHWMHELKVCFERFVEHDD' A
#
# COMPACT_ATOMS: atom_id res chain seq x y z
N GLY A 1 -11.44 -2.90 5.60
CA GLY A 1 -11.31 -1.59 6.24
C GLY A 1 -12.32 -0.68 5.59
N ALA A 2 -13.24 -0.09 6.35
CA ALA A 2 -14.50 0.44 5.82
C ALA A 2 -14.38 1.33 4.56
N LEU A 3 -13.36 2.20 4.49
CA LEU A 3 -13.13 3.06 3.32
C LEU A 3 -12.67 2.28 2.07
N LEU A 4 -11.77 1.31 2.25
CA LEU A 4 -11.33 0.42 1.17
C LEU A 4 -12.48 -0.47 0.69
N ASP A 5 -13.27 -0.98 1.63
CA ASP A 5 -14.42 -1.85 1.34
C ASP A 5 -15.55 -1.07 0.62
N ALA A 6 -15.61 0.25 0.82
CA ALA A 6 -16.49 1.17 0.10
C ALA A 6 -15.95 1.57 -1.30
N GLY A 7 -14.79 1.05 -1.72
CA GLY A 7 -14.20 1.31 -3.03
C GLY A 7 -13.47 2.65 -3.16
N LEU A 8 -13.15 3.33 -2.04
CA LEU A 8 -12.39 4.57 -2.10
C LEU A 8 -10.91 4.30 -2.41
N CYS A 9 -10.32 5.18 -3.22
CA CYS A 9 -8.87 5.19 -3.47
C CYS A 9 -8.15 5.81 -2.27
N VAL A 10 -7.89 4.98 -1.25
CA VAL A 10 -7.18 5.38 -0.02
C VAL A 10 -5.68 5.15 -0.18
N THR A 11 -4.86 6.09 0.30
CA THR A 11 -3.39 5.99 0.36
C THR A 11 -2.88 6.26 1.78
N ILE A 12 -1.71 5.73 2.13
CA ILE A 12 -0.99 6.08 3.37
C ILE A 12 0.14 7.04 3.02
N ASN A 13 0.23 8.15 3.74
CA ASN A 13 1.29 9.15 3.59
C ASN A 13 1.90 9.47 4.96
N SER A 14 3.11 10.03 4.97
CA SER A 14 3.78 10.45 6.20
C SER A 14 3.46 11.88 6.64
N ASP A 15 2.89 12.68 5.74
CA ASP A 15 2.66 14.12 5.92
C ASP A 15 3.98 14.85 6.23
N ASP A 16 4.31 15.04 7.52
CA ASP A 16 5.58 15.60 8.00
C ASP A 16 6.36 14.60 8.88
N PRO A 17 7.06 13.60 8.28
CA PRO A 17 7.71 12.52 9.03
C PRO A 17 8.74 13.00 10.06
N ALA A 18 9.44 14.11 9.80
CA ALA A 18 10.39 14.69 10.75
C ALA A 18 9.71 15.30 11.99
N TYR A 19 8.47 15.77 11.85
CA TYR A 19 7.69 16.34 12.95
C TYR A 19 7.02 15.25 13.79
N PHE A 20 6.46 14.22 13.13
CA PHE A 20 5.72 13.15 13.80
C PHE A 20 6.59 11.94 14.21
N GLY A 21 7.83 11.86 13.73
CA GLY A 21 8.71 10.72 13.97
C GLY A 21 8.26 9.42 13.29
N GLY A 22 7.28 9.50 12.39
CA GLY A 22 6.69 8.36 11.66
C GLY A 22 7.03 8.41 10.17
N TYR A 23 8.04 7.64 9.77
CA TYR A 23 8.36 7.42 8.35
C TYR A 23 7.37 6.43 7.72
N MET A 24 7.35 6.36 6.39
CA MET A 24 6.37 5.60 5.63
C MET A 24 6.16 4.16 6.15
N ASN A 25 7.23 3.39 6.31
CA ASN A 25 7.13 2.00 6.78
C ASN A 25 6.54 1.90 8.19
N GLN A 26 6.87 2.84 9.07
CA GLN A 26 6.32 2.87 10.42
C GLN A 26 4.82 3.19 10.39
N ASN A 27 4.39 4.10 9.52
CA ASN A 27 2.96 4.40 9.34
C ASN A 27 2.20 3.18 8.83
N PHE A 28 2.76 2.41 7.90
CA PHE A 28 2.18 1.14 7.47
C PHE A 28 2.07 0.14 8.63
N VAL A 29 3.18 -0.17 9.32
CA VAL A 29 3.19 -1.16 10.42
C VAL A 29 2.18 -0.79 11.51
N GLN A 30 2.18 0.48 11.95
CA GLN A 30 1.30 0.94 13.03
C GLN A 30 -0.17 0.95 12.60
N THR A 31 -0.47 1.39 11.37
CA THR A 31 -1.85 1.37 10.85
C THR A 31 -2.40 -0.04 10.83
N PHE A 32 -1.61 -1.02 10.36
CA PHE A 32 -2.03 -2.41 10.25
C PHE A 32 -2.24 -3.04 11.62
N ALA A 33 -1.32 -2.79 12.57
CA ALA A 33 -1.46 -3.23 13.95
C ALA A 33 -2.70 -2.65 14.63
N ALA A 34 -3.03 -1.37 14.38
CA ALA A 34 -4.16 -0.69 15.00
C ALA A 34 -5.54 -1.06 14.40
N THR A 35 -5.57 -1.44 13.13
CA THR A 35 -6.84 -1.61 12.38
C THR A 35 -7.15 -3.05 11.98
N GLY A 36 -6.17 -3.96 12.05
CA GLY A 36 -6.35 -5.34 11.60
C GLY A 36 -6.51 -5.50 10.09
N LEU A 37 -6.00 -4.54 9.30
CA LEU A 37 -6.00 -4.65 7.83
C LEU A 37 -5.22 -5.88 7.37
N SER A 38 -5.72 -6.55 6.34
CA SER A 38 -5.11 -7.77 5.78
C SER A 38 -3.98 -7.48 4.80
N ALA A 39 -3.16 -8.49 4.48
CA ALA A 39 -2.13 -8.39 3.45
C ALA A 39 -2.71 -7.94 2.08
N GLN A 40 -3.92 -8.39 1.73
CA GLN A 40 -4.60 -7.95 0.51
C GLN A 40 -4.96 -6.46 0.55
N GLN A 41 -5.33 -5.93 1.73
CA GLN A 41 -5.55 -4.50 1.91
C GLN A 41 -4.24 -3.70 1.89
N ALA A 42 -3.11 -4.30 2.31
CA ALA A 42 -1.77 -3.72 2.12
C ALA A 42 -1.44 -3.56 0.64
N TYR A 43 -1.69 -4.61 -0.14
CA TYR A 43 -1.54 -4.57 -1.59
C TYR A 43 -2.40 -3.46 -2.20
N GLN A 44 -3.68 -3.36 -1.81
CA GLN A 44 -4.58 -2.34 -2.34
C GLN A 44 -4.12 -0.91 -2.00
N LEU A 45 -3.66 -0.66 -0.78
CA LEU A 45 -3.13 0.65 -0.38
C LEU A 45 -1.89 1.05 -1.17
N ALA A 46 -0.99 0.10 -1.42
CA ALA A 46 0.20 0.32 -2.26
C ALA A 46 -0.18 0.53 -3.73
N ALA A 47 -1.11 -0.26 -4.27
CA ALA A 47 -1.61 -0.10 -5.63
C ALA A 47 -2.29 1.26 -5.83
N ASN A 48 -3.09 1.71 -4.87
CA ASN A 48 -3.74 3.01 -4.87
C ASN A 48 -2.73 4.17 -4.89
N SER A 49 -1.57 4.03 -4.24
CA SER A 49 -0.54 5.09 -4.23
C SER A 49 0.06 5.29 -5.63
N PHE A 50 0.26 4.20 -6.38
CA PHE A 50 0.63 4.30 -7.79
C PHE A 50 -0.52 4.84 -8.62
N GLU A 51 -1.75 4.36 -8.47
CA GLU A 51 -2.91 4.84 -9.23
C GLU A 51 -3.14 6.34 -9.07
N ALA A 52 -3.05 6.85 -7.84
CA ALA A 52 -3.24 8.27 -7.54
C ALA A 52 -2.04 9.16 -7.89
N SER A 53 -0.88 8.57 -8.25
CA SER A 53 0.33 9.34 -8.51
C SER A 53 0.34 10.01 -9.89
N PHE A 54 1.00 11.17 -9.96
CA PHE A 54 1.18 11.96 -11.18
C PHE A 54 2.34 11.42 -12.04
N ILE A 55 2.33 10.11 -12.29
CA ILE A 55 3.28 9.41 -13.15
C ILE A 55 2.65 9.11 -14.51
N THR A 56 3.50 8.81 -15.49
CA THR A 56 3.04 8.32 -16.79
C THR A 56 2.40 6.94 -16.67
N GLU A 57 1.55 6.59 -17.63
CA GLU A 57 0.94 5.26 -17.70
C GLU A 57 2.00 4.13 -17.75
N ALA A 58 3.09 4.34 -18.51
CA ALA A 58 4.18 3.38 -18.59
C ALA A 58 4.86 3.14 -17.22
N GLN A 59 5.10 4.20 -16.45
CA GLN A 59 5.63 4.08 -15.08
C GLN A 59 4.62 3.39 -14.17
N ARG A 60 3.33 3.69 -14.30
CA ARG A 60 2.27 3.07 -13.51
C ARG A 60 2.22 1.56 -13.75
N HIS A 61 2.24 1.13 -15.01
CA HIS A 61 2.31 -0.28 -15.38
C HIS A 61 3.56 -0.97 -14.83
N HIS A 62 4.72 -0.32 -14.94
CA HIS A 62 5.96 -0.84 -14.39
C HIS A 62 5.85 -1.07 -12.87
N TRP A 63 5.43 -0.06 -12.11
CA TRP A 63 5.36 -0.17 -10.65
C TRP A 63 4.26 -1.11 -10.17
N MET A 64 3.12 -1.18 -10.87
CA MET A 64 2.08 -2.18 -10.58
C MET A 64 2.59 -3.60 -10.82
N HIS A 65 3.42 -3.81 -11.85
CA HIS A 65 4.07 -5.10 -12.09
C HIS A 65 5.05 -5.46 -10.97
N GLU A 66 5.95 -4.54 -10.60
CA GLU A 66 6.91 -4.75 -9.51
C GLU A 66 6.21 -5.02 -8.16
N LEU A 67 5.11 -4.31 -7.89
CA LEU A 67 4.29 -4.54 -6.69
C LEU A 67 3.73 -5.97 -6.67
N LYS A 68 3.16 -6.42 -7.80
CA LYS A 68 2.64 -7.78 -7.95
C LYS A 68 3.75 -8.82 -7.70
N VAL A 69 4.89 -8.68 -8.38
CA VAL A 69 6.04 -9.58 -8.23
C VAL A 69 6.54 -9.60 -6.78
N CYS A 70 6.57 -8.45 -6.10
CA CYS A 70 6.96 -8.37 -4.70
C CYS A 70 6.03 -9.19 -3.80
N PHE A 71 4.71 -9.02 -3.94
CA PHE A 71 3.74 -9.74 -3.11
C PHE A 71 3.67 -11.23 -3.41
N GLU A 72 3.85 -11.65 -4.67
CA GLU A 72 3.91 -13.05 -5.05
C GLU A 72 5.05 -13.80 -4.33
N ARG A 73 6.17 -13.14 -4.00
CA ARG A 73 7.27 -13.75 -3.23
C ARG A 73 6.90 -14.10 -1.78
N PHE A 74 5.84 -13.51 -1.26
CA PHE A 74 5.36 -13.73 0.11
C PHE A 74 4.07 -14.55 0.16
N VAL A 75 3.55 -14.99 -0.98
CA VAL A 75 2.47 -15.97 -1.03
C VAL A 75 3.09 -17.32 -0.68
N GLU A 76 2.70 -17.90 0.45
CA GLU A 76 2.98 -19.30 0.73
C GLU A 76 2.19 -20.15 -0.28
N HIS A 77 2.91 -20.96 -1.06
CA HIS A 77 2.31 -22.02 -1.85
C HIS A 77 2.26 -23.25 -0.97
N ASP A 78 1.06 -23.62 -0.51
CA ASP A 78 0.81 -24.95 0.05
C ASP A 78 0.88 -25.95 -1.13
N ASP A 79 2.04 -26.59 -1.32
CA ASP A 79 2.20 -27.79 -2.16
C ASP A 79 1.75 -29.05 -1.40
#